data_AF-A0A6N4T9E7-F1
#
_entry.id   AF-A0A6N4T9E7-F1
#
_cell.length_a   1.000
_cell.length_b   1.000
_cell.length_c   1.000
_cell.angle_alpha   90.00
_cell.angle_beta   90.00
_cell.angle_gamma   90.00
#
_symmetry.space_group_name_H-M   'P 1'
#
loop_
_entity.id
_entity.type
_entity.pdbx_description
1 polymer ?
#
loop_
_entity_poly.entity_id
_entity_poly.type
_entity_poly.pdbx_seq_one_letter_code
_entity_poly.pdbx_strand_id
1 'polypeptide(L)'
;MKSSIVCIATALLLASGNSFAQDTASDTRRLLSLALVNFQYTTADEIEAFCTRLDPAYSPRFAAKRLEWDKNIKTMYAMMSLTVSRAGTTDKATGDKATSGLRAQFEKGMEMSKELADSAKPGYEIPAQWKEVKLGKNIKEDVQRAMSGLDENEQKRRCDFVLAQKGMPAIPPKELP
;
A
#
# COMPACT_ATOMS: atom_id res chain seq x y z
N MET A 1 -25.03 40.06 11.89
CA MET A 1 -25.18 39.73 10.46
C MET A 1 -23.80 39.59 9.83
N LYS A 2 -23.71 38.70 8.85
CA LYS A 2 -22.54 38.27 8.06
C LYS A 2 -21.69 39.44 7.50
N SER A 3 -20.36 39.26 7.44
CA SER A 3 -19.66 38.98 6.17
C SER A 3 -18.14 39.16 6.29
N SER A 4 -17.45 38.14 5.77
CA SER A 4 -16.02 38.10 5.44
C SER A 4 -15.58 39.23 4.52
N ILE A 5 -14.28 39.56 4.52
CA ILE A 5 -13.50 39.79 3.28
C ILE A 5 -12.05 39.37 3.54
N VAL A 6 -11.59 38.54 2.61
CA VAL A 6 -10.24 38.02 2.38
C VAL A 6 -9.31 39.16 2.00
N CYS A 7 -8.08 39.15 2.52
CA CYS A 7 -6.91 39.76 1.86
C CYS A 7 -5.63 39.23 2.52
N ILE A 8 -5.08 38.11 2.04
CA ILE A 8 -3.66 37.80 2.25
C ILE A 8 -3.00 38.02 0.89
N ALA A 9 -2.29 39.14 0.82
CA ALA A 9 -1.55 39.58 -0.34
C ALA A 9 -0.38 38.64 -0.63
N THR A 10 -0.34 38.24 -1.88
CA THR A 10 0.76 37.62 -2.62
C THR A 10 2.04 38.46 -2.48
N ALA A 11 3.03 37.98 -1.73
CA ALA A 11 4.40 38.49 -1.80
C ALA A 11 5.39 37.47 -1.21
N LEU A 12 5.68 36.37 -1.92
CA LEU A 12 6.89 35.56 -1.72
C LEU A 12 7.19 34.74 -2.98
N LEU A 13 7.58 35.45 -4.01
CA LEU A 13 8.35 35.01 -5.18
C LEU A 13 9.61 35.89 -5.12
N LEU A 14 10.87 35.44 -5.09
CA LEU A 14 11.50 34.22 -5.56
C LEU A 14 12.79 34.02 -4.74
N ALA A 15 12.90 32.96 -3.92
CA ALA A 15 14.20 32.52 -3.36
C ALA A 15 14.20 31.13 -2.70
N SER A 16 13.06 30.45 -2.54
CA SER A 16 12.97 29.22 -1.72
C SER A 16 12.25 28.06 -2.41
N GLY A 17 12.17 28.07 -3.75
CA GLY A 17 11.30 27.17 -4.53
C GLY A 17 11.67 25.69 -4.57
N ASN A 18 12.87 25.28 -4.15
CA ASN A 18 13.33 23.90 -4.40
C ASN A 18 13.36 22.96 -3.19
N SER A 19 13.41 23.47 -1.95
CA SER A 19 13.45 22.56 -0.77
C SER A 19 12.07 22.08 -0.30
N PHE A 20 11.03 22.92 -0.39
CA PHE A 20 9.70 22.55 0.12
C PHE A 20 8.96 21.50 -0.73
N ALA A 21 9.21 21.45 -2.04
CA ALA A 21 8.57 20.49 -2.95
C ALA A 21 9.15 19.07 -2.85
N GLN A 22 10.43 18.94 -2.47
CA GLN A 22 11.09 17.62 -2.36
C GLN A 22 10.80 16.93 -1.03
N ASP A 23 10.79 17.66 0.09
CA ASP A 23 10.43 17.10 1.39
C ASP A 23 8.97 16.58 1.37
N THR A 24 8.05 17.37 0.82
CA THR A 24 6.64 16.98 0.65
C THR A 24 6.46 15.77 -0.28
N ALA A 25 7.24 15.63 -1.35
CA ALA A 25 7.18 14.46 -2.24
C ALA A 25 7.70 13.18 -1.56
N SER A 26 8.77 13.28 -0.77
CA SER A 26 9.30 12.14 -0.01
C SER A 26 8.33 11.69 1.10
N ASP A 27 7.71 12.64 1.79
CA ASP A 27 6.69 12.38 2.80
C ASP A 27 5.41 11.80 2.19
N THR A 28 4.97 12.31 1.03
CA THR A 28 3.80 11.78 0.32
C THR A 28 4.01 10.33 -0.12
N ARG A 29 5.19 9.99 -0.66
CA ARG A 29 5.48 8.61 -1.08
C ARG A 29 5.63 7.67 0.12
N ARG A 30 6.20 8.14 1.23
CA ARG A 30 6.24 7.39 2.49
C ARG A 30 4.83 7.13 3.01
N LEU A 31 3.97 8.14 3.07
CA LEU A 31 2.57 8.00 3.45
C LEU A 31 1.82 7.03 2.53
N LEU A 32 2.07 7.07 1.22
CA LEU A 32 1.49 6.12 0.27
C LEU A 32 1.91 4.68 0.54
N SER A 33 3.21 4.44 0.81
CA SER A 33 3.71 3.11 1.15
C SER A 33 3.10 2.57 2.44
N LEU A 34 2.95 3.41 3.46
CA LEU A 34 2.31 3.05 4.73
C LEU A 34 0.80 2.85 4.57
N ALA A 35 0.13 3.65 3.75
CA ALA A 35 -1.28 3.47 3.41
C ALA A 35 -1.53 2.13 2.71
N LEU A 36 -0.65 1.75 1.78
CA LEU A 36 -0.73 0.47 1.08
C LEU A 36 -0.50 -0.69 2.03
N VAL A 37 0.49 -0.59 2.93
CA VAL A 37 0.69 -1.59 3.99
C VAL A 37 -0.57 -1.73 4.86
N ASN A 38 -1.14 -0.61 5.32
CA ASN A 38 -2.35 -0.65 6.13
C ASN A 38 -3.50 -1.32 5.39
N PHE A 39 -3.73 -0.92 4.13
CA PHE A 39 -4.75 -1.52 3.28
C PHE A 39 -4.60 -3.05 3.17
N GLN A 40 -3.38 -3.54 2.99
CA GLN A 40 -3.11 -4.97 2.80
C GLN A 40 -3.28 -5.78 4.09
N TYR A 41 -2.76 -5.29 5.22
CA TYR A 41 -2.97 -5.96 6.51
C TYR A 41 -4.44 -5.93 6.90
N THR A 42 -5.12 -4.77 6.80
CA THR A 42 -6.56 -4.69 7.10
C THR A 42 -7.39 -5.60 6.18
N THR A 43 -7.06 -5.69 4.89
CA THR A 43 -7.76 -6.60 3.97
C THR A 43 -7.61 -8.05 4.41
N ALA A 44 -6.39 -8.49 4.74
CA ALA A 44 -6.17 -9.84 5.24
C ALA A 44 -6.90 -10.09 6.56
N ASP A 45 -6.86 -9.15 7.50
CA ASP A 45 -7.51 -9.26 8.82
C ASP A 45 -9.03 -9.39 8.68
N GLU A 46 -9.65 -8.56 7.84
CA GLU A 46 -11.11 -8.56 7.64
C GLU A 46 -11.60 -9.80 6.88
N ILE A 47 -10.83 -10.30 5.91
CA ILE A 47 -11.17 -11.56 5.23
C ILE A 47 -11.03 -12.75 6.17
N GLU A 48 -9.92 -12.85 6.91
CA GLU A 48 -9.70 -13.91 7.89
C GLU A 48 -10.80 -13.90 8.96
N ALA A 49 -11.15 -12.72 9.48
CA ALA A 49 -12.23 -12.56 10.46
C ALA A 49 -13.59 -12.98 9.89
N PHE A 50 -13.88 -12.66 8.62
CA PHE A 50 -15.11 -13.12 7.97
C PHE A 50 -15.14 -14.64 7.82
N CYS A 51 -14.10 -15.22 7.21
CA CYS A 51 -14.05 -16.65 6.95
C CYS A 51 -14.02 -17.48 8.23
N THR A 52 -13.34 -17.03 9.28
CA THR A 52 -13.31 -17.72 10.58
C THR A 52 -14.66 -17.66 11.31
N ARG A 53 -15.45 -16.58 11.13
CA ARG A 53 -16.84 -16.54 11.61
C ARG A 53 -17.75 -17.50 10.85
N LEU A 54 -17.48 -17.72 9.56
CA LEU A 54 -18.22 -18.65 8.73
C LEU A 54 -17.90 -20.11 9.10
N ASP A 55 -16.62 -20.43 9.27
CA ASP A 55 -16.15 -21.74 9.74
C ASP A 55 -14.82 -21.59 10.50
N PRO A 56 -14.77 -21.96 11.79
CA PRO A 56 -13.55 -21.89 12.61
C PRO A 56 -12.35 -22.65 12.02
N ALA A 57 -12.57 -23.64 11.16
CA ALA A 57 -11.50 -24.39 10.48
C ALA A 57 -10.64 -23.53 9.54
N TYR A 58 -11.11 -22.32 9.17
CA TYR A 58 -10.33 -21.39 8.38
C TYR A 58 -9.16 -20.78 9.13
N SER A 59 -9.24 -20.57 10.45
CA SER A 59 -8.17 -19.89 11.22
C SER A 59 -6.77 -20.50 11.01
N PRO A 60 -6.54 -21.82 11.17
CA PRO A 60 -5.22 -22.41 10.92
C PRO A 60 -4.80 -22.34 9.44
N ARG A 61 -5.74 -22.31 8.49
CA ARG A 61 -5.44 -22.19 7.05
C ARG A 61 -4.98 -20.78 6.70
N PHE A 62 -5.61 -19.77 7.30
CA PHE A 62 -5.19 -18.37 7.16
C PHE A 62 -3.86 -18.11 7.86
N ALA A 63 -3.57 -18.74 9.00
CA ALA A 63 -2.28 -18.57 9.69
C ALA A 63 -1.07 -18.86 8.78
N ALA A 64 -1.13 -19.93 7.97
CA ALA A 64 -0.09 -20.23 6.99
C ALA A 64 0.01 -19.15 5.90
N LYS A 65 -1.13 -18.64 5.41
CA LYS A 65 -1.18 -17.56 4.43
C LYS A 65 -0.70 -16.22 4.96
N ARG A 66 -0.96 -15.92 6.23
CA ARG A 66 -0.51 -14.69 6.90
C ARG A 66 1.02 -14.58 6.88
N LEU A 67 1.74 -15.69 7.01
CA LEU A 67 3.20 -15.69 6.90
C LEU A 67 3.69 -15.34 5.48
N GLU A 68 2.99 -15.84 4.45
CA GLU A 68 3.29 -15.52 3.05
C GLU A 68 2.98 -14.04 2.75
N TRP A 69 1.80 -13.57 3.18
CA TRP A 69 1.38 -12.19 3.00
C TRP A 69 2.27 -11.19 3.74
N ASP A 70 2.66 -11.49 4.98
CA ASP A 70 3.56 -10.64 5.75
C ASP A 70 4.90 -10.43 5.03
N LYS A 71 5.47 -11.51 4.48
CA LYS A 71 6.69 -11.43 3.66
C LYS A 71 6.45 -10.56 2.42
N ASN A 72 5.37 -10.78 1.68
CA ASN A 72 5.07 -10.02 0.48
C ASN A 72 4.83 -8.53 0.76
N ILE A 73 4.10 -8.20 1.84
CA ILE A 73 3.83 -6.82 2.26
C ILE A 73 5.15 -6.13 2.66
N LYS A 74 6.00 -6.79 3.44
CA LYS A 74 7.31 -6.26 3.84
C LYS A 74 8.23 -6.05 2.64
N THR A 75 8.28 -7.01 1.72
CA THR A 75 9.06 -6.89 0.48
C THR A 75 8.58 -5.70 -0.34
N MET A 76 7.27 -5.58 -0.57
CA MET A 76 6.70 -4.45 -1.31
C MET A 76 6.99 -3.11 -0.63
N TYR A 77 6.84 -3.04 0.71
CA TYR A 77 7.18 -1.85 1.47
C TYR A 77 8.67 -1.49 1.34
N ALA A 78 9.57 -2.46 1.41
CA ALA A 78 11.01 -2.26 1.22
C ALA A 78 11.32 -1.76 -0.18
N MET A 79 10.74 -2.35 -1.23
CA MET A 79 10.88 -1.90 -2.61
C MET A 79 10.43 -0.45 -2.80
N MET A 80 9.26 -0.10 -2.27
CA MET A 80 8.74 1.28 -2.32
C MET A 80 9.65 2.25 -1.56
N SER A 81 10.08 1.89 -0.35
CA SER A 81 10.96 2.73 0.48
C SER A 81 12.33 2.96 -0.17
N LEU A 82 12.93 1.93 -0.76
CA LEU A 82 14.21 2.03 -1.47
C LEU A 82 14.09 2.89 -2.73
N THR A 83 12.98 2.77 -3.45
CA THR A 83 12.68 3.64 -4.60
C THR A 83 12.57 5.11 -4.17
N VAL A 84 11.96 5.39 -3.01
CA VAL A 84 11.86 6.75 -2.44
C VAL A 84 13.21 7.31 -2.02
N SER A 85 14.02 6.54 -1.29
CA SER A 85 15.35 6.98 -0.84
C SER A 85 16.31 7.25 -1.99
N ARG A 86 16.20 6.52 -3.10
CA ARG A 86 17.07 6.73 -4.28
C ARG A 86 16.57 7.79 -5.25
N ALA A 87 15.27 7.97 -5.43
CA ALA A 87 14.75 9.10 -6.21
C ALA A 87 15.16 10.45 -5.58
N GLY A 88 15.07 10.56 -4.25
CA GLY A 88 15.49 11.78 -3.53
C GLY A 88 17.00 12.07 -3.56
N THR A 89 17.85 11.06 -3.83
CA THR A 89 19.31 11.26 -4.01
C THR A 89 19.68 11.49 -5.48
N THR A 90 18.91 10.95 -6.43
CA THR A 90 19.14 11.18 -7.87
C THR A 90 18.70 12.58 -8.28
N ASP A 91 17.57 13.09 -7.75
CA ASP A 91 17.12 14.46 -8.00
C ASP A 91 18.07 15.53 -7.41
N LYS A 92 18.90 15.17 -6.42
CA LYS A 92 19.99 16.03 -5.93
C LYS A 92 21.21 16.04 -6.87
N ALA A 93 21.38 15.01 -7.69
CA ALA A 93 22.51 14.85 -8.60
C ALA A 93 22.20 15.32 -10.03
N THR A 94 20.94 15.30 -10.46
CA THR A 94 20.52 15.66 -11.83
C THR A 94 19.62 16.89 -11.83
N GLY A 95 20.20 18.06 -11.54
CA GLY A 95 19.52 19.34 -11.69
C GLY A 95 19.19 19.74 -13.14
N ASP A 96 19.28 18.87 -14.15
CA ASP A 96 19.34 19.35 -15.54
C ASP A 96 18.73 18.53 -16.68
N LYS A 97 18.06 17.37 -16.49
CA LYS A 97 17.48 16.64 -17.66
C LYS A 97 16.15 15.93 -17.38
N ALA A 98 15.04 16.67 -17.45
CA ALA A 98 13.70 16.12 -17.68
C ALA A 98 13.50 15.98 -19.22
N THR A 99 12.95 14.93 -19.82
CA THR A 99 11.63 14.31 -19.57
C THR A 99 11.50 12.89 -20.17
N SER A 100 12.56 12.27 -20.71
CA SER A 100 12.51 10.89 -21.26
C SER A 100 12.87 9.79 -20.24
N GLY A 101 13.34 10.17 -19.07
CA GLY A 101 13.92 9.26 -18.08
C GLY A 101 12.95 8.60 -17.11
N LEU A 102 11.71 9.10 -16.95
CA LEU A 102 10.85 8.66 -15.84
C LEU A 102 10.45 7.18 -15.93
N ARG A 103 10.17 6.67 -17.14
CA ARG A 103 9.81 5.26 -17.36
C ARG A 103 11.03 4.34 -17.24
N ALA A 104 12.17 4.72 -17.81
CA ALA A 104 13.41 3.96 -17.69
C ALA A 104 13.96 3.99 -16.24
N GLN A 105 13.76 5.09 -15.51
CA GLN A 105 14.07 5.18 -14.08
C GLN A 105 13.09 4.35 -13.23
N PHE A 106 11.82 4.25 -13.64
CA PHE A 106 10.85 3.39 -12.98
C PHE A 106 11.15 1.91 -13.23
N GLU A 107 11.46 1.51 -14.46
CA GLU A 107 11.85 0.14 -14.83
C GLU A 107 13.17 -0.25 -14.15
N LYS A 108 14.20 0.61 -14.20
CA LYS A 108 15.46 0.40 -13.49
C LYS A 108 15.28 0.43 -11.97
N GLY A 109 14.38 1.26 -11.47
CA GLY A 109 13.98 1.32 -10.06
C GLY A 109 13.30 0.03 -9.61
N MET A 110 12.43 -0.56 -10.43
CA MET A 110 11.79 -1.85 -10.17
C MET A 110 12.78 -3.01 -10.27
N GLU A 111 13.68 -3.01 -11.25
CA GLU A 111 14.69 -4.06 -11.43
C GLU A 111 15.71 -4.06 -10.30
N MET A 112 16.20 -2.89 -9.87
CA MET A 112 17.03 -2.76 -8.68
C MET A 112 16.26 -3.06 -7.39
N SER A 113 14.97 -2.71 -7.30
CA SER A 113 14.14 -3.05 -6.16
C SER A 113 13.91 -4.56 -6.07
N LYS A 114 13.87 -5.26 -7.20
CA LYS A 114 13.78 -6.71 -7.28
C LYS A 114 15.09 -7.36 -6.82
N GLU A 115 16.25 -6.92 -7.30
CA GLU A 115 17.55 -7.35 -6.77
C GLU A 115 17.69 -7.06 -5.27
N LEU A 116 17.17 -5.91 -4.81
CA LEU A 116 17.20 -5.55 -3.39
C LEU A 116 16.17 -6.28 -2.55
N ALA A 117 15.03 -6.68 -3.10
CA ALA A 117 14.06 -7.58 -2.46
C ALA A 117 14.63 -8.99 -2.33
N ASP A 118 15.33 -9.46 -3.36
CA ASP A 118 16.05 -10.73 -3.35
C ASP A 118 17.25 -10.68 -2.37
N SER A 119 17.85 -9.49 -2.18
CA SER A 119 18.89 -9.25 -1.16
C SER A 119 18.35 -8.76 0.19
N ALA A 120 17.05 -8.46 0.29
CA ALA A 120 16.45 -7.85 1.46
C ALA A 120 16.51 -8.92 2.53
N LYS A 121 17.45 -8.73 3.46
CA LYS A 121 17.51 -9.50 4.68
C LYS A 121 16.09 -9.57 5.26
N PRO A 122 15.67 -10.71 5.84
CA PRO A 122 14.33 -10.93 6.38
C PRO A 122 13.96 -10.05 7.59
N GLY A 123 14.50 -8.83 7.71
CA GLY A 123 14.34 -7.91 8.83
C GLY A 123 14.00 -6.46 8.43
N TYR A 124 13.44 -6.20 7.25
CA TYR A 124 12.83 -4.90 6.99
C TYR A 124 11.56 -4.77 7.84
N GLU A 125 11.66 -4.02 8.93
CA GLU A 125 10.52 -3.73 9.79
C GLU A 125 9.72 -2.57 9.21
N ILE A 126 8.41 -2.79 9.12
CA ILE A 126 7.47 -1.75 8.72
C ILE A 126 7.23 -0.87 9.97
N PRO A 127 7.46 0.45 9.88
CA PRO A 127 7.23 1.36 10.99
C PRO A 127 5.76 1.34 11.45
N ALA A 128 5.52 1.24 12.75
CA ALA A 128 4.17 1.06 13.33
C ALA A 128 3.14 2.14 12.94
N GLN A 129 3.60 3.31 12.47
CA GLN A 129 2.78 4.42 11.98
C GLN A 129 1.83 4.01 10.85
N TRP A 130 2.06 2.88 10.17
CA TRP A 130 1.11 2.38 9.17
C TRP A 130 -0.31 2.22 9.72
N LYS A 131 -0.47 1.86 11.01
CA LYS A 131 -1.78 1.69 11.66
C LYS A 131 -2.53 3.03 11.84
N GLU A 132 -1.79 4.13 11.92
CA GLU A 132 -2.34 5.48 12.12
C GLU A 132 -2.79 6.12 10.80
N VAL A 133 -2.33 5.58 9.67
CA VAL A 133 -2.71 6.08 8.34
C VAL A 133 -4.17 5.73 8.07
N LYS A 134 -5.03 6.75 8.03
CA LYS A 134 -6.45 6.56 7.72
C LYS A 134 -6.63 6.06 6.29
N LEU A 135 -7.31 4.95 6.15
CA LEU A 135 -7.77 4.46 4.85
C LEU A 135 -9.03 5.24 4.45
N GLY A 136 -9.07 5.76 3.22
CA GLY A 136 -10.27 6.38 2.65
C GLY A 136 -11.37 5.39 2.26
N LYS A 137 -11.25 4.12 2.67
CA LYS A 137 -12.15 3.02 2.34
C LYS A 137 -12.52 2.24 3.59
N ASN A 138 -13.75 1.74 3.63
CA ASN A 138 -14.20 0.81 4.66
C ASN A 138 -14.04 -0.63 4.17
N ILE A 139 -12.86 -1.21 4.41
CA ILE A 139 -12.52 -2.57 3.95
C ILE A 139 -13.48 -3.62 4.52
N LYS A 140 -13.92 -3.45 5.76
CA LYS A 140 -14.90 -4.36 6.39
C LYS A 140 -16.20 -4.40 5.61
N GLU A 141 -16.74 -3.24 5.24
CA GLU A 141 -17.95 -3.15 4.41
C GLU A 141 -17.73 -3.73 3.01
N ASP A 142 -16.55 -3.50 2.42
CA ASP A 142 -16.23 -4.05 1.10
C ASP A 142 -16.16 -5.59 1.12
N VAL A 143 -15.57 -6.18 2.17
CA VAL A 143 -15.56 -7.65 2.38
C VAL A 143 -16.99 -8.16 2.58
N GLN A 144 -17.79 -7.50 3.43
CA GLN A 144 -19.19 -7.87 3.65
C GLN A 144 -20.00 -7.80 2.35
N ARG A 145 -19.84 -6.74 1.56
CA ARG A 145 -20.52 -6.56 0.27
C ARG A 145 -20.12 -7.63 -0.73
N ALA A 146 -18.86 -8.06 -0.74
CA ALA A 146 -18.37 -9.13 -1.61
C ALA A 146 -18.93 -10.51 -1.26
N MET A 147 -19.45 -10.69 -0.04
CA MET A 147 -20.04 -11.94 0.44
C MET A 147 -21.57 -11.89 0.55
N SER A 148 -22.16 -10.69 0.51
CA SER A 148 -23.59 -10.47 0.66
C SER A 148 -24.40 -11.04 -0.51
N GLY A 149 -25.55 -11.64 -0.19
CA GLY A 149 -26.48 -12.22 -1.18
C GLY A 149 -26.08 -13.61 -1.68
N LEU A 150 -24.98 -14.17 -1.18
CA LEU A 150 -24.50 -15.51 -1.48
C LEU A 150 -24.97 -16.50 -0.41
N ASP A 151 -25.18 -17.74 -0.82
CA ASP A 151 -25.39 -18.82 0.15
C ASP A 151 -24.09 -19.19 0.89
N GLU A 152 -24.21 -19.99 1.95
CA GLU A 152 -23.06 -20.39 2.77
C GLU A 152 -21.99 -21.14 1.97
N ASN A 153 -22.38 -21.97 0.99
CA ASN A 153 -21.46 -22.75 0.18
C ASN A 153 -20.66 -21.83 -0.77
N GLU A 154 -21.31 -20.83 -1.35
CA GLU A 154 -20.66 -19.81 -2.17
C GLU A 154 -19.71 -18.94 -1.36
N GLN A 155 -20.09 -18.55 -0.14
CA GLN A 155 -19.20 -17.83 0.77
C GLN A 155 -17.96 -18.67 1.12
N LYS A 156 -18.13 -19.97 1.40
CA LYS A 156 -17.01 -20.90 1.63
C LYS A 156 -16.11 -21.02 0.41
N ARG A 157 -16.68 -21.17 -0.80
CA ARG A 157 -15.92 -21.18 -2.06
C ARG A 157 -15.09 -19.91 -2.25
N ARG A 158 -15.58 -18.74 -1.84
CA ARG A 158 -14.79 -17.50 -1.89
C ARG A 158 -13.67 -17.47 -0.87
N CYS A 159 -13.89 -17.95 0.35
CA CYS A 159 -12.84 -18.11 1.34
C CYS A 159 -11.75 -19.07 0.86
N ASP A 160 -12.14 -20.21 0.29
CA ASP A 160 -11.21 -21.16 -0.33
C ASP A 160 -10.46 -20.54 -1.51
N PHE A 161 -11.13 -19.74 -2.33
CA PHE A 161 -10.50 -19.02 -3.43
C PHE A 161 -9.42 -18.06 -2.93
N VAL A 162 -9.69 -17.26 -1.89
CA VAL A 162 -8.68 -16.36 -1.29
C VAL A 162 -7.49 -17.17 -0.77
N LEU A 163 -7.73 -18.32 -0.12
CA LEU A 163 -6.66 -19.19 0.34
C LEU A 163 -5.89 -19.88 -0.80
N ALA A 164 -6.49 -20.03 -1.98
CA ALA A 164 -5.81 -20.57 -3.15
C ALA A 164 -4.99 -19.51 -3.89
N GLN A 165 -5.31 -18.22 -3.72
CA GLN A 165 -4.57 -17.15 -4.38
C GLN A 165 -3.10 -17.09 -3.95
N LYS A 166 -2.25 -16.85 -4.95
CA LYS A 166 -0.84 -16.53 -4.76
C LYS A 166 -0.70 -15.02 -4.67
N GLY A 167 0.18 -14.55 -3.78
CA GLY A 167 0.49 -13.13 -3.66
C GLY A 167 -0.34 -12.41 -2.60
N MET A 168 -0.59 -11.13 -2.82
CA MET A 168 -1.14 -10.20 -1.82
C MET A 168 -2.60 -10.52 -1.45
N PRO A 169 -3.04 -10.23 -0.22
CA PRO A 169 -4.43 -10.38 0.16
C PRO A 169 -5.33 -9.45 -0.65
N ALA A 170 -6.39 -10.01 -1.23
CA ALA A 170 -7.34 -9.26 -2.02
C ALA A 170 -8.78 -9.70 -1.71
N ILE A 171 -9.70 -8.74 -1.76
CA ILE A 171 -11.13 -9.01 -1.65
C ILE A 171 -11.53 -9.85 -2.88
N PRO A 172 -12.22 -10.99 -2.71
CA PRO A 172 -12.59 -11.83 -3.83
C PRO A 172 -13.55 -11.09 -4.79
N PRO A 173 -13.39 -11.27 -6.11
CA PRO A 173 -14.27 -10.64 -7.10
C PRO A 173 -15.71 -11.12 -6.96
N LYS A 174 -16.67 -10.34 -7.49
CA LYS A 174 -18.09 -10.72 -7.50
C LYS A 174 -18.37 -11.99 -8.30
N GLU A 175 -17.53 -12.33 -9.26
CA GLU A 175 -17.62 -13.57 -10.03
C GLU A 175 -16.30 -14.30 -9.85
N LEU A 176 -16.37 -15.56 -9.41
CA LEU A 176 -15.18 -16.39 -9.29
C LEU A 176 -14.79 -16.88 -10.70
N PRO A 177 -13.49 -16.88 -11.03
CA PRO A 177 -12.99 -17.47 -12.28
C PRO A 177 -13.15 -18.99 -12.31
#